data_AF-A0A151LWJ0-F1
#
_entry.id   AF-A0A151LWJ0-F1
#
_cell.length_a   1.000
_cell.length_b   1.000
_cell.length_c   1.000
_cell.angle_alpha   90.00
_cell.angle_beta   90.00
_cell.angle_gamma   90.00
#
_symmetry.space_group_name_H-M   'P 1'
#
loop_
_entity.id
_entity.type
_entity.pdbx_description
1 polymer ?
#
loop_
_entity_poly.entity_id
_entity_poly.type
_entity_poly.pdbx_seq_one_letter_code
_entity_poly.pdbx_strand_id
1 'polypeptide(L)'
;MDEWIVVQKKKSDRHKNQVIDKLTLKNEKKQKEKKNDNAENNIYEEKENIKIQTIYNIKKKMNVKNICKNIENVTCHLEKNEFFKNFKNKFNTINKENVNKAIISLGLGSLIDMNLNNKKACIYQFAFLVLLKKVYDIKQVYIYDPKISEVDRYVCEYFNIKILICSNEEEHKNDEEDNKSSDNKENNNNIDNYSDHNYIHTLKHKQNSKDTHIANDVPLPYTEKMNIIKFSSNIEKVILFMPHCDIHLYGDILYSIFVNEKLFYKNVQFYFNLENTIFLGNSFDYYKDHSYLYKPFGLPSYVIKMLNGNCQKLNISIQENHMNKLLTHFKTYHFIFYILNFVHETKFPIFSDHVGSFNDLSITIFHKIEDKLKFWSHIYESLNNM
;
A
#
# COMPACT_ATOMS: atom_id res chain seq x y z
N MET A 1 8.09 -29.54 40.92
CA MET A 1 6.86 -30.29 40.65
C MET A 1 6.06 -29.44 39.69
N ASP A 2 5.94 -29.90 38.45
CA ASP A 2 4.72 -29.84 37.63
C ASP A 2 5.05 -30.51 36.29
N GLU A 3 4.34 -31.61 36.05
CA GLU A 3 4.57 -32.59 35.01
C GLU A 3 4.20 -32.04 33.62
N TRP A 4 5.15 -32.10 32.69
CA TRP A 4 4.87 -31.82 31.28
C TRP A 4 4.15 -33.02 30.67
N ILE A 5 2.85 -32.87 30.41
CA ILE A 5 2.07 -33.83 29.63
C ILE A 5 2.58 -33.82 28.19
N VAL A 6 3.27 -34.90 27.80
CA VAL A 6 3.71 -35.16 26.42
C VAL A 6 2.50 -35.58 25.58
N VAL A 7 1.97 -34.67 24.77
CA VAL A 7 0.95 -35.01 23.76
C VAL A 7 1.65 -35.61 22.54
N GLN A 8 1.36 -36.89 22.27
CA GLN A 8 1.84 -37.61 21.09
C GLN A 8 1.43 -36.89 19.80
N LYS A 9 2.42 -36.52 18.97
CA LYS A 9 2.20 -36.08 17.59
C LYS A 9 1.48 -37.18 16.80
N LYS A 10 0.21 -36.97 16.47
CA LYS A 10 -0.42 -37.69 15.34
C LYS A 10 0.41 -37.41 14.09
N LYS A 11 0.96 -38.48 13.49
CA LYS A 11 1.62 -38.44 12.17
C LYS A 11 0.61 -37.84 11.18
N SER A 12 0.84 -36.59 10.75
CA SER A 12 0.08 -36.00 9.65
C SER A 12 0.64 -36.50 8.32
N ASP A 13 -0.26 -36.67 7.34
CA ASP A 13 -0.07 -37.23 6.00
C ASP A 13 0.92 -36.45 5.11
N ARG A 14 2.15 -36.22 5.56
CA ARG A 14 3.22 -35.58 4.78
C ARG A 14 3.57 -36.35 3.50
N HIS A 15 3.25 -37.64 3.42
CA HIS A 15 3.49 -38.43 2.22
C HIS A 15 2.51 -38.15 1.07
N LYS A 16 1.29 -37.63 1.32
CA LYS A 16 0.35 -37.33 0.22
C LYS A 16 0.68 -36.03 -0.52
N ASN A 17 1.17 -35.00 0.19
CA ASN A 17 1.53 -33.74 -0.46
C ASN A 17 2.85 -33.81 -1.24
N GLN A 18 3.85 -34.58 -0.77
CA GLN A 18 5.11 -34.77 -1.51
C GLN A 18 4.96 -35.60 -2.80
N VAL A 19 3.93 -36.45 -2.89
CA VAL A 19 3.64 -37.22 -4.11
C VAL A 19 3.01 -36.32 -5.18
N ILE A 20 2.24 -35.31 -4.78
CA ILE A 20 1.56 -34.38 -5.70
C ILE A 20 2.56 -33.40 -6.31
N ASP A 21 3.45 -32.79 -5.51
CA ASP A 21 4.48 -31.86 -6.03
C ASP A 21 5.45 -32.55 -7.01
N LYS A 22 5.74 -33.84 -6.80
CA LYS A 22 6.53 -34.66 -7.74
C LYS A 22 5.77 -35.03 -9.02
N LEU A 23 4.44 -35.08 -8.99
CA LEU A 23 3.60 -35.35 -10.17
C LEU A 23 3.43 -34.10 -11.05
N THR A 24 3.31 -32.91 -10.46
CA THR A 24 3.23 -31.63 -11.19
C THR A 24 4.51 -31.33 -11.97
N LEU A 25 5.69 -31.47 -11.33
CA LEU A 25 6.97 -31.24 -11.98
C LEU A 25 7.31 -32.26 -13.09
N LYS A 26 6.80 -33.50 -12.98
CA LYS A 26 6.97 -34.52 -14.03
C LYS A 26 6.07 -34.28 -15.24
N ASN A 27 4.90 -33.65 -15.05
CA ASN A 27 3.96 -33.38 -16.13
C ASN A 27 4.32 -32.12 -16.92
N GLU A 28 4.90 -31.09 -16.29
CA GLU A 28 5.46 -29.94 -17.02
C GLU A 28 6.63 -30.33 -17.94
N LYS A 29 7.44 -31.33 -17.55
CA LYS A 29 8.47 -31.90 -18.41
C LYS A 29 7.90 -32.77 -19.53
N LYS A 30 6.83 -33.54 -19.28
CA LYS A 30 6.17 -34.36 -20.31
C LYS A 30 5.38 -33.54 -21.34
N GLN A 31 4.82 -32.39 -20.96
CA GLN A 31 4.12 -31.50 -21.89
C GLN A 31 5.04 -30.83 -22.92
N LYS A 32 6.37 -30.76 -22.66
CA LYS A 32 7.34 -30.28 -23.64
C LYS A 32 7.86 -31.35 -24.62
N GLU A 33 7.56 -32.63 -24.41
CA GLU A 33 8.18 -33.73 -25.18
C GLU A 33 7.24 -34.59 -26.03
N LYS A 34 5.94 -34.29 -26.15
CA LYS A 34 5.05 -35.08 -27.02
C LYS A 34 4.10 -34.23 -27.84
N LYS A 35 4.58 -33.80 -29.01
CA LYS A 35 3.74 -33.60 -30.19
C LYS A 35 3.73 -34.91 -30.98
N ASN A 36 2.53 -35.50 -31.03
CA ASN A 36 2.00 -36.46 -32.01
C ASN A 36 1.39 -37.73 -31.40
N ASP A 37 0.18 -37.95 -31.93
CA ASP A 37 -0.66 -39.14 -32.01
C ASP A 37 -1.74 -39.38 -30.93
N ASN A 38 -2.96 -39.42 -31.46
CA ASN A 38 -4.27 -39.86 -30.94
C ASN A 38 -5.24 -38.82 -30.37
N ALA A 39 -6.28 -38.53 -31.17
CA ALA A 39 -7.43 -37.68 -30.84
C ALA A 39 -8.30 -38.21 -29.67
N GLU A 40 -8.22 -39.51 -29.34
CA GLU A 40 -8.94 -40.08 -28.19
C GLU A 40 -8.25 -39.78 -26.84
N ASN A 41 -6.92 -39.59 -26.82
CA ASN A 41 -6.20 -39.17 -25.61
C ASN A 41 -6.47 -37.70 -25.26
N ASN A 42 -6.68 -36.84 -26.27
CA ASN A 42 -7.01 -35.43 -26.06
C ASN A 42 -8.34 -35.23 -25.31
N ILE A 43 -9.37 -36.03 -25.59
CA ILE A 43 -10.68 -35.91 -24.93
C ILE A 43 -10.60 -36.33 -23.44
N TYR A 44 -9.76 -37.30 -23.12
CA TYR A 44 -9.57 -37.77 -21.74
C TYR A 44 -8.76 -36.77 -20.91
N GLU A 45 -7.68 -36.22 -21.48
CA GLU A 45 -6.88 -35.15 -20.86
C GLU A 45 -7.70 -33.87 -20.66
N GLU A 46 -8.56 -33.51 -21.61
CA GLU A 46 -9.43 -32.34 -21.51
C GLU A 46 -10.49 -32.49 -20.41
N LYS A 47 -11.12 -33.67 -20.27
CA LYS A 47 -12.04 -33.98 -19.17
C LYS A 47 -11.36 -34.00 -17.80
N GLU A 48 -10.13 -34.50 -17.72
CA GLU A 48 -9.35 -34.55 -16.48
C GLU A 48 -8.88 -33.15 -16.06
N ASN A 49 -8.46 -32.32 -17.01
CA ASN A 49 -8.12 -30.90 -16.80
C ASN A 49 -9.33 -30.09 -16.31
N ILE A 50 -10.52 -30.28 -16.90
CA ILE A 50 -11.76 -29.63 -16.44
C ILE A 50 -12.10 -30.04 -14.99
N LYS A 51 -11.91 -31.32 -14.65
CA LYS A 51 -12.17 -31.83 -13.29
C LYS A 51 -11.19 -31.25 -12.27
N ILE A 52 -9.90 -31.16 -12.62
CA ILE A 52 -8.86 -30.54 -11.77
C ILE A 52 -9.15 -29.05 -11.57
N GLN A 53 -9.48 -28.32 -12.64
CA GLN A 53 -9.83 -26.90 -12.58
C GLN A 53 -11.08 -26.67 -11.70
N THR A 54 -12.07 -27.55 -11.81
CA THR A 54 -13.28 -27.51 -10.97
C THR A 54 -12.95 -27.71 -9.50
N ILE A 55 -12.12 -28.70 -9.16
CA ILE A 55 -11.68 -28.96 -7.78
C ILE A 55 -10.87 -27.77 -7.24
N TYR A 56 -9.98 -27.21 -8.05
CA TYR A 56 -9.19 -26.02 -7.70
C TYR A 56 -10.10 -24.83 -7.39
N ASN A 57 -11.08 -24.55 -8.26
CA ASN A 57 -12.05 -23.48 -8.07
C ASN A 57 -12.90 -23.68 -6.81
N ILE A 58 -13.33 -24.92 -6.51
CA ILE A 58 -14.07 -25.25 -5.29
C ILE A 58 -13.21 -24.99 -4.04
N LYS A 59 -11.95 -25.48 -4.03
CA LYS A 59 -11.02 -25.25 -2.92
C LYS A 59 -10.73 -23.77 -2.70
N LYS A 60 -10.56 -23.01 -3.78
CA LYS A 60 -10.36 -21.56 -3.74
C LYS A 60 -11.58 -20.84 -3.14
N LYS A 61 -12.79 -21.18 -3.59
CA LYS A 61 -14.04 -20.64 -3.02
C LYS A 61 -14.20 -20.98 -1.53
N MET A 62 -13.88 -22.21 -1.14
CA MET A 62 -13.89 -22.61 0.29
C MET A 62 -12.85 -21.82 1.10
N ASN A 63 -11.66 -21.57 0.54
CA ASN A 63 -10.62 -20.79 1.19
C ASN A 63 -11.07 -19.34 1.42
N VAL A 64 -11.60 -18.67 0.39
CA VAL A 64 -12.16 -17.30 0.50
C VAL A 64 -13.23 -17.25 1.59
N LYS A 65 -14.19 -18.18 1.58
CA LYS A 65 -15.27 -18.23 2.59
C LYS A 65 -14.73 -18.38 4.01
N ASN A 66 -13.71 -19.21 4.21
CA ASN A 66 -13.09 -19.39 5.52
C ASN A 66 -12.37 -18.12 5.99
N ILE A 67 -11.69 -17.41 5.08
CA ILE A 67 -11.04 -16.13 5.38
C ILE A 67 -12.09 -15.08 5.75
N CYS A 68 -13.17 -14.94 4.97
CA CYS A 68 -14.26 -14.01 5.29
C CYS A 68 -14.87 -14.28 6.66
N LYS A 69 -15.20 -15.55 6.95
CA LYS A 69 -15.72 -15.96 8.27
C LYS A 69 -14.74 -15.62 9.40
N ASN A 70 -13.45 -15.79 9.17
CA ASN A 70 -12.44 -15.42 10.16
C ASN A 70 -12.40 -13.90 10.40
N ILE A 71 -12.42 -13.10 9.33
CA ILE A 71 -12.49 -11.63 9.41
C ILE A 71 -13.75 -11.19 10.17
N GLU A 72 -14.91 -11.78 9.89
CA GLU A 72 -16.16 -11.50 10.61
C GLU A 72 -16.06 -11.83 12.11
N ASN A 73 -15.46 -12.97 12.45
CA ASN A 73 -15.24 -13.35 13.86
C ASN A 73 -14.31 -12.37 14.57
N VAL A 74 -13.19 -12.00 13.93
CA VAL A 74 -12.23 -11.02 14.48
C VAL A 74 -12.89 -9.65 14.61
N THR A 75 -13.69 -9.23 13.63
CA THR A 75 -14.48 -7.98 13.66
C THR A 75 -15.43 -7.95 14.86
N CYS A 76 -16.19 -9.03 15.07
CA CYS A 76 -17.10 -9.17 16.22
C CYS A 76 -16.37 -9.12 17.57
N HIS A 77 -15.16 -9.70 17.64
CA HIS A 77 -14.33 -9.65 18.83
C HIS A 77 -13.76 -8.25 19.08
N LEU A 78 -13.20 -7.61 18.04
CA LEU A 78 -12.66 -6.25 18.10
C LEU A 78 -13.72 -5.25 18.56
N GLU A 79 -14.96 -5.34 18.05
CA GLU A 79 -16.07 -4.45 18.42
C GLU A 79 -16.34 -4.42 19.93
N LYS A 80 -16.09 -5.53 20.63
CA LYS A 80 -16.30 -5.66 22.09
C LYS A 80 -15.04 -5.37 22.91
N ASN A 81 -13.87 -5.38 22.27
CA ASN A 81 -12.58 -5.25 22.91
C ASN A 81 -12.35 -3.82 23.44
N GLU A 82 -11.57 -3.71 24.51
CA GLU A 82 -11.19 -2.43 25.11
C GLU A 82 -10.44 -1.51 24.12
N PHE A 83 -9.60 -2.08 23.26
CA PHE A 83 -8.92 -1.37 22.17
C PHE A 83 -9.91 -0.55 21.35
N PHE A 84 -10.97 -1.18 20.83
CA PHE A 84 -11.92 -0.51 19.97
C PHE A 84 -12.81 0.48 20.72
N LYS A 85 -13.16 0.19 21.98
CA LYS A 85 -13.88 1.15 22.84
C LYS A 85 -13.07 2.43 23.03
N ASN A 86 -11.78 2.28 23.35
CA ASN A 86 -10.87 3.41 23.50
C ASN A 86 -10.66 4.16 22.17
N PHE A 87 -10.52 3.42 21.06
CA PHE A 87 -10.50 4.00 19.71
C PHE A 87 -11.74 4.83 19.44
N LYS A 88 -12.92 4.25 19.60
CA LYS A 88 -14.20 4.92 19.36
C LYS A 88 -14.34 6.21 20.18
N ASN A 89 -13.97 6.18 21.46
CA ASN A 89 -14.04 7.37 22.33
C ASN A 89 -13.13 8.51 21.83
N LYS A 90 -11.87 8.21 21.52
CA LYS A 90 -10.90 9.20 20.99
C LYS A 90 -11.31 9.68 19.60
N PHE A 91 -11.66 8.76 18.71
CA PHE A 91 -12.03 9.06 17.33
C PHE A 91 -13.29 9.93 17.27
N ASN A 92 -14.33 9.66 18.06
CA ASN A 92 -15.53 10.50 18.12
C ASN A 92 -15.25 11.92 18.64
N THR A 93 -14.26 12.07 19.52
CA THR A 93 -13.86 13.39 20.02
C THR A 93 -13.20 14.23 18.93
N ILE A 94 -12.43 13.57 18.06
CA ILE A 94 -11.74 14.19 16.92
C ILE A 94 -12.70 14.43 15.75
N ASN A 95 -13.54 13.45 15.45
CA ASN A 95 -14.43 13.39 14.29
C ASN A 95 -15.88 13.66 14.67
N LYS A 96 -16.13 14.81 15.32
CA LYS A 96 -17.43 15.13 15.94
C LYS A 96 -18.59 15.14 14.96
N GLU A 97 -18.36 15.61 13.73
CA GLU A 97 -19.38 15.71 12.70
C GLU A 97 -19.64 14.37 12.01
N ASN A 98 -18.72 13.41 12.16
CA ASN A 98 -18.79 12.05 11.63
C ASN A 98 -19.10 11.96 10.12
N VAL A 99 -18.69 12.95 9.34
CA VAL A 99 -18.90 12.96 7.88
C VAL A 99 -17.69 12.35 7.17
N ASN A 100 -17.59 11.02 7.24
CA ASN A 100 -16.50 10.28 6.60
C ASN A 100 -16.92 9.80 5.22
N LYS A 101 -16.32 10.37 4.17
CA LYS A 101 -16.71 10.06 2.78
C LYS A 101 -16.09 8.76 2.29
N ALA A 102 -14.85 8.49 2.70
CA ALA A 102 -14.10 7.33 2.27
C ALA A 102 -13.04 6.92 3.29
N ILE A 103 -12.66 5.64 3.26
CA ILE A 103 -11.39 5.15 3.79
C ILE A 103 -10.48 4.76 2.62
N ILE A 104 -9.24 5.20 2.67
CA ILE A 104 -8.16 4.75 1.79
C ILE A 104 -7.17 4.01 2.67
N SER A 105 -6.98 2.71 2.43
CA SER A 105 -6.01 1.91 3.16
C SER A 105 -4.85 1.50 2.27
N LEU A 106 -3.63 1.76 2.72
CA LEU A 106 -2.41 1.45 1.99
C LEU A 106 -1.53 0.57 2.87
N GLY A 107 -0.91 -0.47 2.30
CA GLY A 107 0.11 -1.25 2.99
C GLY A 107 -0.41 -2.29 4.00
N LEU A 108 -1.54 -2.95 3.73
CA LEU A 108 -2.10 -3.99 4.60
C LEU A 108 -1.42 -5.36 4.49
N GLY A 109 -0.67 -5.61 3.43
CA GLY A 109 -0.16 -6.93 3.06
C GLY A 109 -1.23 -7.85 2.43
N SER A 110 -1.07 -9.17 2.64
CA SER A 110 -1.95 -10.20 2.08
C SER A 110 -2.57 -11.08 3.15
N LEU A 111 -3.86 -11.44 2.99
CA LEU A 111 -4.61 -12.34 3.88
C LEU A 111 -4.16 -13.80 3.73
N ILE A 112 -3.33 -14.10 2.72
CA ILE A 112 -2.74 -15.41 2.48
C ILE A 112 -1.21 -15.40 2.60
N ASP A 113 -0.63 -14.40 3.28
CA ASP A 113 0.82 -14.35 3.54
C ASP A 113 1.30 -15.68 4.19
N MET A 114 2.45 -16.18 3.71
CA MET A 114 3.06 -17.41 4.22
C MET A 114 3.59 -17.22 5.65
N ASN A 115 4.01 -16.01 6.00
CA ASN A 115 4.37 -15.65 7.35
C ASN A 115 3.10 -15.50 8.20
N LEU A 116 2.94 -16.38 9.17
CA LEU A 116 1.73 -16.42 10.00
C LEU A 116 1.51 -15.13 10.81
N ASN A 117 2.56 -14.43 11.21
CA ASN A 117 2.44 -13.18 11.96
C ASN A 117 1.93 -12.06 11.05
N ASN A 118 2.50 -11.90 9.85
CA ASN A 118 2.03 -10.94 8.86
C ASN A 118 0.58 -11.21 8.46
N LYS A 119 0.25 -12.49 8.22
CA LYS A 119 -1.13 -12.90 7.91
C LYS A 119 -2.11 -12.55 9.03
N LYS A 120 -1.74 -12.80 10.29
CA LYS A 120 -2.57 -12.44 11.44
C LYS A 120 -2.74 -10.92 11.53
N ALA A 121 -1.66 -10.15 11.38
CA ALA A 121 -1.70 -8.69 11.40
C ALA A 121 -2.64 -8.15 10.30
N CYS A 122 -2.46 -8.62 9.07
CA CYS A 122 -3.32 -8.28 7.93
C CYS A 122 -4.80 -8.57 8.22
N ILE A 123 -5.13 -9.75 8.75
CA ILE A 123 -6.52 -10.11 9.11
C ILE A 123 -7.09 -9.15 10.16
N TYR A 124 -6.32 -8.81 11.20
CA TYR A 124 -6.76 -7.90 12.25
C TYR A 124 -6.96 -6.47 11.74
N GLN A 125 -6.04 -5.97 10.91
CA GLN A 125 -6.13 -4.64 10.29
C GLN A 125 -7.30 -4.56 9.31
N PHE A 126 -7.51 -5.61 8.51
CA PHE A 126 -8.65 -5.70 7.61
C PHE A 126 -9.97 -5.77 8.39
N ALA A 127 -10.03 -6.56 9.48
CA ALA A 127 -11.20 -6.61 10.35
C ALA A 127 -11.48 -5.25 11.01
N PHE A 128 -10.45 -4.52 11.43
CA PHE A 128 -10.59 -3.15 11.93
C PHE A 128 -11.13 -2.20 10.85
N LEU A 129 -10.64 -2.30 9.61
CA LEU A 129 -11.17 -1.54 8.48
C LEU A 129 -12.66 -1.82 8.23
N VAL A 130 -13.07 -3.09 8.23
CA VAL A 130 -14.47 -3.51 8.11
C VAL A 130 -15.30 -2.97 9.28
N LEU A 131 -14.74 -2.97 10.49
CA LEU A 131 -15.40 -2.42 11.68
C LEU A 131 -15.62 -0.90 11.58
N LEU A 132 -14.60 -0.15 11.14
CA LEU A 132 -14.72 1.29 10.88
C LEU A 132 -15.81 1.58 9.86
N LYS A 133 -15.80 0.84 8.75
CA LYS A 133 -16.82 0.92 7.69
C LYS A 133 -18.23 0.79 8.27
N LYS A 134 -18.46 -0.24 9.10
CA LYS A 134 -19.74 -0.54 9.74
C LYS A 134 -20.16 0.54 10.75
N VAL A 135 -19.27 0.90 11.67
CA VAL A 135 -19.60 1.77 12.82
C VAL A 135 -19.85 3.22 12.39
N TYR A 136 -19.17 3.68 11.34
CA TYR A 136 -19.25 5.06 10.85
C TYR A 136 -19.99 5.19 9.52
N ASP A 137 -20.72 4.15 9.07
CA ASP A 137 -21.49 4.09 7.82
C ASP A 137 -20.71 4.59 6.58
N ILE A 138 -19.44 4.18 6.46
CA ILE A 138 -18.57 4.65 5.38
C ILE A 138 -18.81 3.80 4.14
N LYS A 139 -19.45 4.39 3.14
CA LYS A 139 -19.85 3.64 1.92
C LYS A 139 -18.68 3.26 1.04
N GLN A 140 -17.63 4.07 1.00
CA GLN A 140 -16.52 3.90 0.08
C GLN A 140 -15.24 3.52 0.82
N VAL A 141 -14.75 2.32 0.55
CA VAL A 141 -13.50 1.82 1.13
C VAL A 141 -12.61 1.34 0.00
N TYR A 142 -11.36 1.80 0.02
CA TYR A 142 -10.35 1.52 -0.98
C TYR A 142 -9.14 0.89 -0.31
N ILE A 143 -8.56 -0.14 -0.93
CA ILE A 143 -7.31 -0.76 -0.48
C ILE A 143 -6.30 -0.78 -1.63
N TYR A 144 -5.05 -0.49 -1.31
CA TYR A 144 -3.89 -0.80 -2.16
C TYR A 144 -2.81 -1.51 -1.34
N ASP A 145 -2.29 -2.60 -1.88
CA ASP A 145 -1.01 -3.18 -1.47
C ASP A 145 -0.44 -4.01 -2.64
N PRO A 146 0.86 -3.90 -2.96
CA PRO A 146 1.47 -4.70 -4.02
C PRO A 146 1.35 -6.23 -3.80
N LYS A 147 1.12 -6.68 -2.55
CA LYS A 147 0.97 -8.08 -2.19
C LYS A 147 -0.47 -8.61 -2.36
N ILE A 148 -1.43 -7.79 -2.80
CA ILE A 148 -2.82 -8.22 -3.01
C ILE A 148 -2.86 -9.33 -4.06
N SER A 149 -3.20 -10.53 -3.59
CA SER A 149 -3.44 -11.70 -4.42
C SER A 149 -4.87 -11.76 -4.94
N GLU A 150 -5.14 -12.69 -5.85
CA GLU A 150 -6.51 -12.94 -6.33
C GLU A 150 -7.47 -13.35 -5.19
N VAL A 151 -6.99 -14.08 -4.18
CA VAL A 151 -7.81 -14.43 -3.00
C VAL A 151 -8.20 -13.18 -2.23
N ASP A 152 -7.26 -12.25 -2.05
CA ASP A 152 -7.52 -10.95 -1.40
C ASP A 152 -8.57 -10.15 -2.16
N ARG A 153 -8.56 -10.21 -3.51
CA ARG A 153 -9.58 -9.55 -4.35
C ARG A 153 -10.99 -10.06 -4.07
N TYR A 154 -11.18 -11.38 -4.04
CA TYR A 154 -12.50 -11.95 -3.73
C TYR A 154 -12.96 -11.65 -2.30
N VAL A 155 -12.04 -11.57 -1.34
CA VAL A 155 -12.38 -11.16 0.03
C VAL A 155 -12.77 -9.67 0.06
N CYS A 156 -12.04 -8.80 -0.65
CA CYS A 156 -12.40 -7.38 -0.77
C CYS A 156 -13.80 -7.21 -1.39
N GLU A 157 -14.10 -7.96 -2.46
CA GLU A 157 -15.42 -7.96 -3.10
C GLU A 157 -16.53 -8.37 -2.12
N TYR A 158 -16.30 -9.44 -1.34
CA TYR A 158 -17.25 -9.90 -0.31
C TYR A 158 -17.60 -8.81 0.70
N PHE A 159 -16.64 -7.97 1.10
CA PHE A 159 -16.85 -6.85 2.02
C PHE A 159 -17.20 -5.52 1.32
N ASN A 160 -17.43 -5.54 0.00
CA ASN A 160 -17.67 -4.35 -0.84
C ASN A 160 -16.56 -3.29 -0.66
N ILE A 161 -15.31 -3.73 -0.79
CA ILE A 161 -14.10 -2.92 -0.72
C ILE A 161 -13.45 -2.92 -2.11
N LYS A 162 -13.12 -1.72 -2.61
CA LYS A 162 -12.54 -1.55 -3.95
C LYS A 162 -11.02 -1.62 -3.87
N ILE A 163 -10.41 -2.34 -4.81
CA ILE A 163 -8.95 -2.37 -4.93
C ILE A 163 -8.51 -1.23 -5.85
N LEU A 164 -7.50 -0.50 -5.41
CA LEU A 164 -6.83 0.53 -6.19
C LEU A 164 -5.81 -0.13 -7.12
N ILE A 165 -5.71 0.38 -8.35
CA ILE A 165 -4.78 -0.14 -9.36
C ILE A 165 -3.69 0.92 -9.60
N CYS A 166 -2.43 0.55 -9.43
CA CYS A 166 -1.32 1.44 -9.73
C CYS A 166 -1.05 1.50 -11.24
N SER A 167 -0.66 2.68 -11.73
CA SER A 167 -0.46 2.95 -13.16
C SER A 167 0.67 2.13 -13.79
N ASN A 168 1.56 1.53 -12.99
CA ASN A 168 2.79 0.88 -13.47
C ASN A 168 2.73 -0.66 -13.47
N GLU A 169 1.63 -1.29 -13.01
CA GLU A 169 1.57 -2.76 -12.85
C GLU A 169 1.40 -3.55 -14.16
N GLU A 170 1.18 -2.87 -15.29
CA GLU A 170 0.93 -3.53 -16.59
C GLU A 170 2.13 -3.53 -17.55
N GLU A 171 3.18 -2.75 -17.31
CA GLU A 171 4.33 -2.69 -18.24
C GLU A 171 5.30 -3.88 -18.08
N HIS A 172 5.29 -4.60 -16.96
CA HIS A 172 6.26 -5.69 -16.71
C HIS A 172 5.82 -7.09 -17.13
N LYS A 173 4.67 -7.27 -17.80
CA LYS A 173 4.24 -8.59 -18.29
C LYS A 173 4.65 -8.91 -19.73
N ASN A 174 5.19 -7.95 -20.47
CA ASN A 174 5.54 -8.12 -21.88
C ASN A 174 7.06 -8.22 -22.16
N ASP A 175 7.92 -7.97 -21.16
CA ASP A 175 9.38 -7.93 -21.37
C ASP A 175 10.12 -9.22 -20.97
N GLU A 176 9.43 -10.24 -20.47
CA GLU A 176 10.05 -11.53 -20.09
C GLU A 176 10.15 -12.55 -21.25
N GLU A 177 9.63 -12.25 -22.44
CA GLU A 177 9.67 -13.19 -23.58
C GLU A 177 10.82 -12.98 -24.58
N ASP A 178 11.54 -11.85 -24.56
CA ASP A 178 12.46 -11.51 -25.66
C ASP A 178 13.98 -11.46 -25.35
N ASN A 179 14.43 -11.92 -24.16
CA ASN A 179 15.88 -12.01 -23.91
C ASN A 179 16.32 -13.40 -23.42
N LYS A 180 16.39 -14.34 -24.37
CA LYS A 180 17.27 -15.51 -24.28
C LYS A 180 18.20 -15.58 -25.50
N SER A 181 19.38 -14.97 -25.38
CA SER A 181 20.60 -15.55 -25.98
C SER A 181 21.89 -14.92 -25.45
N SER A 182 22.87 -15.82 -25.25
CA SER A 182 24.34 -15.68 -25.15
C SER A 182 25.01 -15.22 -23.84
N ASP A 183 25.40 -16.24 -23.06
CA ASP A 183 26.76 -16.58 -22.58
C ASP A 183 27.62 -15.63 -21.72
N ASN A 184 27.72 -16.05 -20.45
CA ASN A 184 28.88 -16.21 -19.56
C ASN A 184 30.10 -15.26 -19.66
N LYS A 185 30.37 -14.57 -18.55
CA LYS A 185 31.64 -14.72 -17.81
C LYS A 185 31.50 -14.32 -16.33
N GLU A 186 32.07 -15.15 -15.48
CA GLU A 186 32.19 -15.03 -14.03
C GLU A 186 32.94 -13.75 -13.62
N ASN A 187 32.50 -13.14 -12.51
CA ASN A 187 33.42 -12.69 -11.47
C ASN A 187 32.69 -12.53 -10.13
N ASN A 188 33.22 -13.22 -9.12
CA ASN A 188 32.86 -13.10 -7.71
C ASN A 188 33.18 -11.69 -7.21
N ASN A 189 32.23 -11.09 -6.46
CA ASN A 189 32.53 -10.44 -5.18
C ASN A 189 31.23 -10.22 -4.39
N ASN A 190 31.24 -10.73 -3.16
CA ASN A 190 30.26 -10.44 -2.11
C ASN A 190 30.23 -8.93 -1.82
N ILE A 191 29.04 -8.34 -1.76
CA ILE A 191 28.62 -7.27 -0.84
C ILE A 191 27.08 -7.21 -0.87
N ASP A 192 26.50 -7.07 0.30
CA ASP A 192 25.08 -7.16 0.62
C ASP A 192 24.19 -6.19 -0.20
N ASN A 193 23.24 -6.76 -0.95
CA ASN A 193 22.23 -6.04 -1.72
C ASN A 193 20.97 -5.79 -0.87
N TYR A 194 20.80 -4.57 -0.37
CA TYR A 194 19.47 -3.96 -0.17
C TYR A 194 19.24 -3.02 -1.35
N SER A 195 18.51 -3.49 -2.38
CA SER A 195 18.23 -2.66 -3.55
C SER A 195 17.17 -1.61 -3.24
N ASP A 196 17.55 -0.36 -3.43
CA ASP A 196 16.72 0.85 -3.45
C ASP A 196 15.40 0.63 -4.22
N HIS A 197 14.29 0.64 -3.48
CA HIS A 197 12.95 0.78 -4.05
C HIS A 197 12.64 2.27 -4.30
N ASN A 198 13.11 2.79 -5.43
CA ASN A 198 12.72 4.10 -5.95
C ASN A 198 11.29 4.03 -6.54
N TYR A 199 10.27 4.21 -5.70
CA TYR A 199 8.88 4.37 -6.15
C TYR A 199 8.62 5.81 -6.58
N ILE A 200 9.04 6.15 -7.79
CA ILE A 200 8.72 7.44 -8.39
C ILE A 200 7.24 7.46 -8.79
N HIS A 201 6.39 8.01 -7.92
CA HIS A 201 5.10 8.57 -8.30
C HIS A 201 5.31 9.91 -9.03
N THR A 202 5.85 9.90 -10.26
CA THR A 202 5.77 11.07 -11.14
C THR A 202 5.39 10.69 -12.57
N LEU A 203 4.35 11.35 -13.08
CA LEU A 203 4.02 11.42 -14.50
C LEU A 203 5.19 12.08 -15.24
N LYS A 204 5.97 11.30 -16.00
CA LYS A 204 6.83 11.87 -17.05
C LYS A 204 5.94 12.28 -18.22
N HIS A 205 5.72 13.59 -18.38
CA HIS A 205 5.19 14.14 -19.62
C HIS A 205 6.22 13.92 -20.74
N LYS A 206 5.92 13.05 -21.71
CA LYS A 206 6.61 13.03 -23.01
C LYS A 206 5.89 13.97 -23.97
N GLN A 207 6.64 14.96 -24.47
CA GLN A 207 6.25 15.79 -25.61
C GLN A 207 6.28 14.95 -26.91
N ASN A 208 5.39 15.33 -27.84
CA ASN A 208 5.11 14.73 -29.14
C ASN A 208 6.32 14.39 -30.01
N SER A 209 6.26 13.24 -30.71
CA SER A 209 6.68 13.13 -32.12
C SER A 209 6.02 11.94 -32.84
N LYS A 210 5.13 12.30 -33.79
CA LYS A 210 4.81 11.72 -35.11
C LYS A 210 4.77 10.19 -35.34
N ASP A 211 3.55 9.75 -35.70
CA ASP A 211 3.13 8.81 -36.75
C ASP A 211 4.06 7.67 -37.19
N THR A 212 3.58 6.43 -37.04
CA THR A 212 3.32 5.51 -38.17
C THR A 212 2.25 4.48 -37.82
N HIS A 213 1.27 4.32 -38.70
CA HIS A 213 0.26 3.27 -38.69
C HIS A 213 0.85 1.90 -39.03
N ILE A 214 0.56 0.86 -38.25
CA ILE A 214 0.24 -0.49 -38.75
C ILE A 214 -0.91 -1.05 -37.92
N ALA A 215 -1.97 -1.44 -38.62
CA ALA A 215 -3.17 -2.05 -38.07
C ALA A 215 -2.98 -3.57 -37.92
N ASN A 216 -3.31 -4.08 -36.73
CA ASN A 216 -4.00 -5.33 -36.43
C ASN A 216 -3.66 -5.72 -35.00
N ASP A 217 -4.45 -5.25 -34.03
CA ASP A 217 -4.46 -5.88 -32.72
C ASP A 217 -5.84 -5.76 -32.07
N VAL A 218 -6.18 -6.87 -31.42
CA VAL A 218 -7.41 -7.26 -30.75
C VAL A 218 -8.02 -6.11 -29.91
N PRO A 219 -9.37 -5.97 -29.83
CA PRO A 219 -9.97 -4.91 -29.03
C PRO A 219 -9.54 -5.03 -27.57
N LEU A 220 -8.71 -4.09 -27.10
CA LEU A 220 -8.44 -3.89 -25.68
C LEU A 220 -9.78 -3.61 -24.97
N PRO A 221 -10.12 -4.34 -23.88
CA PRO A 221 -11.37 -4.11 -23.20
C PRO A 221 -11.29 -2.79 -22.41
N TYR A 222 -12.28 -1.94 -22.66
CA TYR A 222 -12.79 -0.90 -21.78
C TYR A 222 -11.85 0.27 -21.41
N THR A 223 -12.16 1.43 -21.99
CA THR A 223 -11.98 2.72 -21.32
C THR A 223 -12.84 2.75 -20.05
N GLU A 224 -12.34 2.20 -18.94
CA GLU A 224 -12.97 2.38 -17.64
C GLU A 224 -13.03 3.89 -17.35
N LYS A 225 -14.25 4.41 -17.21
CA LYS A 225 -14.48 5.79 -16.81
C LYS A 225 -13.84 6.00 -15.44
N MET A 226 -12.74 6.77 -15.41
CA MET A 226 -12.01 7.07 -14.18
C MET A 226 -12.96 7.59 -13.11
N ASN A 227 -13.01 6.91 -11.96
CA ASN A 227 -13.88 7.34 -10.87
C ASN A 227 -13.25 8.55 -10.18
N ILE A 228 -13.96 9.68 -10.09
CA ILE A 228 -13.45 10.89 -9.46
C ILE A 228 -14.20 11.14 -8.16
N ILE A 229 -13.45 11.22 -7.06
CA ILE A 229 -13.96 11.49 -5.73
C ILE A 229 -13.50 12.88 -5.32
N LYS A 230 -14.46 13.80 -5.20
CA LYS A 230 -14.25 15.17 -4.72
C LYS A 230 -14.88 15.37 -3.37
N PHE A 231 -14.28 16.24 -2.59
CA PHE A 231 -14.77 16.65 -1.28
C PHE A 231 -15.38 18.05 -1.43
N SER A 232 -16.64 18.18 -1.05
CA SER A 232 -17.48 19.37 -1.26
C SER A 232 -17.49 20.31 -0.07
N SER A 233 -16.94 19.91 1.08
CA SER A 233 -16.83 20.77 2.25
C SER A 233 -15.66 20.36 3.15
N ASN A 234 -15.25 21.25 4.04
CA ASN A 234 -14.17 21.02 5.02
C ASN A 234 -14.58 20.03 6.14
N ILE A 235 -15.89 19.80 6.26
CA ILE A 235 -16.52 18.86 7.20
C ILE A 235 -16.33 17.41 6.71
N GLU A 236 -16.32 17.20 5.39
CA GLU A 236 -16.08 15.87 4.83
C GLU A 236 -14.63 15.43 5.05
N LYS A 237 -14.45 14.25 5.64
CA LYS A 237 -13.15 13.65 5.93
C LYS A 237 -12.87 12.39 5.10
N VAL A 238 -11.60 12.19 4.79
CA VAL A 238 -10.99 10.93 4.36
C VAL A 238 -10.27 10.32 5.54
N ILE A 239 -10.50 9.04 5.79
CA ILE A 239 -9.65 8.27 6.68
C ILE A 239 -8.53 7.66 5.83
N LEU A 240 -7.28 8.03 6.09
CA LEU A 240 -6.11 7.42 5.46
C LEU A 240 -5.50 6.42 6.44
N PHE A 241 -5.68 5.12 6.18
CA PHE A 241 -5.29 4.04 7.08
C PHE A 241 -4.05 3.30 6.58
N MET A 242 -2.93 3.50 7.28
CA MET A 242 -1.61 3.03 6.89
C MET A 242 -0.87 2.44 8.11
N PRO A 243 -1.27 1.26 8.61
CA PRO A 243 -0.89 0.79 9.95
C PRO A 243 0.52 0.20 10.07
N HIS A 244 1.24 -0.06 8.96
CA HIS A 244 2.59 -0.64 8.95
C HIS A 244 3.42 -0.16 7.75
N CYS A 245 3.18 1.07 7.29
CA CYS A 245 3.97 1.61 6.19
C CYS A 245 5.30 2.18 6.69
N ASP A 246 6.31 2.12 5.85
CA ASP A 246 7.57 2.79 6.12
C ASP A 246 7.46 4.30 5.84
N ILE A 247 8.46 5.03 6.32
CA ILE A 247 8.52 6.49 6.26
C ILE A 247 8.51 7.04 4.82
N HIS A 248 9.03 6.28 3.84
CA HIS A 248 9.06 6.70 2.43
C HIS A 248 7.64 6.80 1.90
N LEU A 249 6.82 5.77 2.13
CA LEU A 249 5.43 5.76 1.68
C LEU A 249 4.59 6.83 2.40
N TYR A 250 4.79 7.04 3.71
CA TYR A 250 4.17 8.18 4.40
C TYR A 250 4.56 9.52 3.76
N GLY A 251 5.85 9.68 3.48
CA GLY A 251 6.42 10.84 2.82
C GLY A 251 5.75 11.14 1.49
N ASP A 252 5.74 10.16 0.59
CA ASP A 252 5.18 10.26 -0.75
C ASP A 252 3.70 10.63 -0.73
N ILE A 253 2.91 9.95 0.10
CA ILE A 253 1.47 10.15 0.16
C ILE A 253 1.14 11.53 0.74
N LEU A 254 1.73 11.89 1.87
CA LEU A 254 1.47 13.18 2.51
C LEU A 254 1.97 14.36 1.66
N TYR A 255 3.14 14.20 1.05
CA TYR A 255 3.69 15.19 0.11
C TYR A 255 2.78 15.33 -1.12
N SER A 256 2.29 14.24 -1.70
CA SER A 256 1.36 14.32 -2.84
C SER A 256 0.05 15.00 -2.46
N ILE A 257 -0.53 14.69 -1.30
CA ILE A 257 -1.75 15.36 -0.82
C ILE A 257 -1.49 16.85 -0.62
N PHE A 258 -0.35 17.24 -0.03
CA PHE A 258 -0.05 18.65 0.21
C PHE A 258 0.22 19.44 -1.06
N VAL A 259 1.05 18.91 -1.96
CA VAL A 259 1.47 19.62 -3.18
C VAL A 259 0.39 19.61 -4.22
N ASN A 260 -0.21 18.43 -4.46
CA ASN A 260 -1.10 18.21 -5.59
C ASN A 260 -2.59 18.25 -5.21
N GLU A 261 -2.92 18.23 -3.92
CA GLU A 261 -4.30 18.15 -3.40
C GLU A 261 -5.08 16.98 -4.01
N LYS A 262 -4.35 15.89 -4.29
CA LYS A 262 -4.89 14.68 -4.89
C LYS A 262 -4.05 13.45 -4.62
N LEU A 263 -4.73 12.31 -4.66
CA LEU A 263 -4.14 10.99 -4.85
C LEU A 263 -4.67 10.38 -6.15
N PHE A 264 -3.79 9.75 -6.92
CA PHE A 264 -4.09 9.24 -8.26
C PHE A 264 -3.77 7.75 -8.35
N TYR A 265 -4.74 6.98 -8.80
CA TYR A 265 -4.63 5.58 -9.18
C TYR A 265 -5.28 5.39 -10.55
N LYS A 266 -4.93 4.32 -11.26
CA LYS A 266 -5.42 4.05 -12.62
C LYS A 266 -6.95 4.05 -12.69
N ASN A 267 -7.61 3.51 -11.68
CA ASN A 267 -9.07 3.37 -11.63
C ASN A 267 -9.80 4.46 -10.82
N VAL A 268 -9.09 5.30 -10.06
CA VAL A 268 -9.73 6.33 -9.22
C VAL A 268 -8.82 7.52 -8.94
N GLN A 269 -9.42 8.71 -8.90
CA GLN A 269 -8.79 9.94 -8.45
C GLN A 269 -9.49 10.50 -7.22
N PHE A 270 -8.71 10.88 -6.23
CA PHE A 270 -9.20 11.54 -5.03
C PHE A 270 -8.70 12.99 -5.03
N TYR A 271 -9.58 13.95 -4.74
CA TYR A 271 -9.23 15.37 -4.63
C TYR A 271 -9.54 15.87 -3.22
N PHE A 272 -8.51 16.01 -2.40
CA PHE A 272 -8.62 16.42 -1.01
C PHE A 272 -7.28 16.97 -0.52
N ASN A 273 -7.31 17.74 0.58
CA ASN A 273 -6.12 18.29 1.21
C ASN A 273 -5.84 17.60 2.56
N LEU A 274 -4.75 18.00 3.22
CA LEU A 274 -4.38 17.44 4.53
C LEU A 274 -5.44 17.71 5.61
N GLU A 275 -6.11 18.86 5.61
CA GLU A 275 -7.15 19.21 6.59
C GLU A 275 -8.40 18.31 6.49
N ASN A 276 -8.68 17.80 5.28
CA ASN A 276 -9.72 16.80 5.05
C ASN A 276 -9.27 15.39 5.45
N THR A 277 -8.06 15.19 5.97
CA THR A 277 -7.51 13.86 6.25
C THR A 277 -7.48 13.57 7.75
N ILE A 278 -8.06 12.44 8.15
CA ILE A 278 -7.77 11.79 9.43
C ILE A 278 -6.82 10.64 9.12
N PHE A 279 -5.58 10.77 9.55
CA PHE A 279 -4.54 9.77 9.33
C PHE A 279 -4.52 8.76 10.48
N LEU A 280 -4.63 7.48 10.15
CA LEU A 280 -4.57 6.36 11.07
C LEU A 280 -3.33 5.53 10.71
N GLY A 281 -2.24 5.70 11.44
CA GLY A 281 -0.98 5.01 11.13
C GLY A 281 -0.03 5.08 12.31
N ASN A 282 1.24 4.77 12.04
CA ASN A 282 2.29 4.83 13.05
C ASN A 282 2.47 6.27 13.56
N SER A 283 2.75 6.38 14.86
CA SER A 283 3.08 7.65 15.51
C SER A 283 4.32 8.29 14.88
N PHE A 284 4.22 9.59 14.59
CA PHE A 284 5.35 10.36 14.04
C PHE A 284 6.43 10.67 15.05
N ASP A 285 6.19 10.46 16.34
CA ASP A 285 7.18 10.71 17.39
C ASP A 285 8.41 9.82 17.23
N TYR A 286 8.24 8.56 16.76
CA TYR A 286 9.38 7.71 16.43
C TYR A 286 10.29 8.40 15.39
N TYR A 287 9.72 8.93 14.32
CA TYR A 287 10.50 9.62 13.28
C TYR A 287 11.12 10.90 13.80
N LYS A 288 10.37 11.69 14.57
CA LYS A 288 10.85 12.93 15.19
C LYS A 288 12.09 12.69 16.05
N ASP A 289 12.03 11.71 16.96
CA ASP A 289 13.12 11.35 17.86
C ASP A 289 14.35 10.82 17.10
N HIS A 290 14.13 10.18 15.95
CA HIS A 290 15.17 9.60 15.10
C HIS A 290 15.48 10.43 13.85
N SER A 291 15.15 11.73 13.86
CA SER A 291 15.34 12.62 12.70
C SER A 291 16.78 12.66 12.17
N TYR A 292 17.77 12.37 13.03
CA TYR A 292 19.18 12.28 12.66
C TYR A 292 19.48 11.17 11.63
N LEU A 293 18.68 10.10 11.59
CA LEU A 293 18.81 9.02 10.59
C LEU A 293 18.40 9.47 9.18
N TYR A 294 17.67 10.57 9.07
CA TYR A 294 17.08 11.08 7.84
C TYR A 294 17.75 12.35 7.34
N LYS A 295 18.81 12.80 8.02
CA LYS A 295 19.65 13.91 7.58
C LYS A 295 20.65 13.45 6.50
N PRO A 296 21.13 14.37 5.64
CA PRO A 296 20.78 15.79 5.57
C PRO A 296 19.41 16.03 4.94
N PHE A 297 18.71 17.06 5.43
CA PHE A 297 17.44 17.51 4.86
C PHE A 297 17.63 18.33 3.57
N GLY A 298 16.57 18.47 2.78
CA GLY A 298 16.62 19.14 1.48
C GLY A 298 15.28 19.76 1.09
N LEU A 299 15.23 20.47 -0.04
CA LEU A 299 14.01 21.10 -0.56
C LEU A 299 13.69 20.63 -1.97
N PRO A 300 12.40 20.43 -2.31
CA PRO A 300 12.03 20.04 -3.66
C PRO A 300 12.27 21.18 -4.65
N SER A 301 12.54 20.82 -5.90
CA SER A 301 12.88 21.77 -6.97
C SER A 301 11.84 22.87 -7.17
N TYR A 302 10.54 22.55 -7.06
CA TYR A 302 9.47 23.54 -7.21
C TYR A 302 9.49 24.58 -6.07
N VAL A 303 9.87 24.19 -4.85
CA VAL A 303 10.01 25.09 -3.71
C VAL A 303 11.20 26.02 -3.91
N ILE A 304 12.33 25.49 -4.37
CA ILE A 304 13.51 26.31 -4.68
C ILE A 304 13.16 27.37 -5.74
N LYS A 305 12.48 26.98 -6.81
CA LYS A 305 11.98 27.93 -7.83
C LYS A 305 11.03 28.97 -7.24
N MET A 306 10.10 28.53 -6.38
CA MET A 306 9.14 29.40 -5.72
C MET A 306 9.82 30.42 -4.79
N LEU A 307 10.78 30.00 -3.98
CA LEU A 307 11.54 30.88 -3.08
C LEU A 307 12.40 31.87 -3.87
N ASN A 308 13.10 31.41 -4.91
CA ASN A 308 13.87 32.28 -5.81
C ASN A 308 13.01 33.36 -6.46
N GLY A 309 11.82 33.00 -6.95
CA GLY A 309 10.89 33.95 -7.55
C GLY A 309 10.27 34.95 -6.56
N ASN A 310 10.40 34.73 -5.26
CA ASN A 310 9.80 35.54 -4.20
C ASN A 310 10.83 36.08 -3.18
N CYS A 311 12.14 36.02 -3.48
CA CYS A 311 13.20 36.37 -2.52
C CYS A 311 13.07 37.79 -1.96
N GLN A 312 12.75 38.77 -2.80
CA GLN A 312 12.53 40.16 -2.39
C GLN A 312 11.32 40.30 -1.47
N LYS A 313 10.20 39.63 -1.81
CA LYS A 313 8.95 39.67 -1.03
C LYS A 313 9.12 39.01 0.34
N LEU A 314 9.93 37.95 0.41
CA LEU A 314 10.19 37.21 1.64
C LEU A 314 11.36 37.78 2.46
N ASN A 315 12.10 38.76 1.92
CA ASN A 315 13.32 39.29 2.52
C ASN A 315 14.37 38.20 2.82
N ILE A 316 14.53 37.25 1.90
CA ILE A 316 15.46 36.13 2.04
C ILE A 316 16.66 36.34 1.12
N SER A 317 17.86 36.17 1.68
CA SER A 317 19.09 36.02 0.91
C SER A 317 19.30 34.56 0.54
N ILE A 318 19.46 34.29 -0.75
CA ILE A 318 19.60 32.94 -1.29
C ILE A 318 21.00 32.78 -1.86
N GLN A 319 21.76 31.82 -1.34
CA GLN A 319 23.04 31.41 -1.89
C GLN A 319 22.84 30.22 -2.83
N GLU A 320 23.25 30.37 -4.10
CA GLU A 320 23.02 29.36 -5.14
C GLU A 320 23.63 27.99 -4.79
N ASN A 321 24.87 27.98 -4.26
CA ASN A 321 25.53 26.75 -3.81
C ASN A 321 24.75 26.04 -2.69
N HIS A 322 24.15 26.81 -1.76
CA HIS A 322 23.35 26.24 -0.69
C HIS A 322 22.04 25.65 -1.22
N MET A 323 21.36 26.35 -2.14
CA MET A 323 20.14 25.83 -2.79
C MET A 323 20.40 24.56 -3.58
N ASN A 324 21.51 24.50 -4.31
CA ASN A 324 21.90 23.29 -5.04
C ASN A 324 22.11 22.12 -4.08
N LYS A 325 22.73 22.35 -2.92
CA LYS A 325 22.89 21.34 -1.87
C LYS A 325 21.55 20.87 -1.27
N LEU A 326 20.64 21.80 -0.98
CA LEU A 326 19.30 21.45 -0.50
C LEU A 326 18.51 20.66 -1.54
N LEU A 327 18.64 21.00 -2.83
CA LEU A 327 18.00 20.27 -3.91
C LEU A 327 18.49 18.82 -3.97
N THR A 328 19.81 18.62 -3.94
CA THR A 328 20.43 17.29 -4.06
C THR A 328 20.09 16.36 -2.91
N HIS A 329 19.78 16.91 -1.74
CA HIS A 329 19.43 16.10 -0.57
C HIS A 329 17.95 15.79 -0.47
N PHE A 330 17.08 16.44 -1.26
CA PHE A 330 15.65 16.29 -1.04
C PHE A 330 15.16 14.87 -1.31
N LYS A 331 14.42 14.35 -0.34
CA LYS A 331 13.64 13.12 -0.44
C LYS A 331 12.24 13.41 0.07
N THR A 332 11.23 12.79 -0.53
CA THR A 332 9.81 13.06 -0.23
C THR A 332 9.45 12.84 1.23
N TYR A 333 10.04 11.83 1.87
CA TYR A 333 9.86 11.58 3.31
C TYR A 333 10.39 12.68 4.23
N HIS A 334 11.23 13.60 3.73
CA HIS A 334 11.57 14.80 4.50
C HIS A 334 10.32 15.62 4.85
N PHE A 335 9.27 15.52 4.05
CA PHE A 335 8.03 16.25 4.27
C PHE A 335 7.37 15.96 5.62
N ILE A 336 7.51 14.74 6.16
CA ILE A 336 6.98 14.38 7.48
C ILE A 336 7.55 15.31 8.55
N PHE A 337 8.86 15.62 8.48
CA PHE A 337 9.53 16.50 9.44
C PHE A 337 9.06 17.95 9.32
N TYR A 338 8.69 18.39 8.12
CA TYR A 338 8.26 19.76 7.85
C TYR A 338 6.84 20.05 8.35
N ILE A 339 5.99 19.02 8.40
CA ILE A 339 4.60 19.15 8.85
C ILE A 339 4.39 18.86 10.34
N LEU A 340 5.43 18.47 11.09
CA LEU A 340 5.28 18.13 12.52
C LEU A 340 4.69 19.25 13.37
N ASN A 341 4.93 20.52 13.01
CA ASN A 341 4.35 21.66 13.72
C ASN A 341 2.88 21.94 13.36
N PHE A 342 2.35 21.22 12.36
CA PHE A 342 1.00 21.38 11.83
C PHE A 342 0.14 20.13 12.04
N VAL A 343 0.57 19.23 12.91
CA VAL A 343 -0.19 18.03 13.26
C VAL A 343 -0.64 18.06 14.70
N HIS A 344 -1.81 17.50 14.96
CA HIS A 344 -2.20 17.06 16.29
C HIS A 344 -2.32 15.54 16.28
N GLU A 345 -1.45 14.89 17.05
CA GLU A 345 -1.40 13.43 17.16
C GLU A 345 -2.02 12.98 18.48
N THR A 346 -2.98 12.06 18.38
CA THR A 346 -3.53 11.32 19.52
C THR A 346 -3.04 9.87 19.46
N LYS A 347 -2.05 9.55 20.31
CA LYS A 347 -1.53 8.19 20.44
C LYS A 347 -2.51 7.24 21.13
N PHE A 348 -2.41 5.97 20.75
CA PHE A 348 -3.07 4.87 21.42
C PHE A 348 -2.11 4.17 22.38
N PRO A 349 -2.63 3.70 23.53
CA PRO A 349 -1.85 2.80 24.37
C PRO A 349 -1.57 1.51 23.59
N ILE A 350 -0.44 0.91 23.89
CA ILE A 350 -0.07 -0.39 23.32
C ILE A 350 -0.94 -1.46 23.99
N PHE A 351 -1.71 -2.19 23.19
CA PHE A 351 -2.48 -3.33 23.67
C PHE A 351 -1.72 -4.62 23.33
N SER A 352 -1.30 -5.37 24.35
CA SER A 352 -0.50 -6.61 24.22
C SER A 352 -1.06 -7.57 23.17
N ASP A 353 -2.38 -7.71 23.15
CA ASP A 353 -3.09 -8.65 22.28
C ASP A 353 -3.05 -8.24 20.79
N HIS A 354 -2.75 -6.96 20.52
CA HIS A 354 -2.79 -6.38 19.19
C HIS A 354 -1.45 -5.78 18.74
N VAL A 355 -0.37 -5.94 19.51
CA VAL A 355 0.96 -5.35 19.21
C VAL A 355 1.43 -5.67 17.80
N GLY A 356 1.24 -6.92 17.36
CA GLY A 356 1.66 -7.32 16.01
C GLY A 356 0.86 -6.69 14.87
N SER A 357 -0.27 -6.02 15.16
CA SER A 357 -1.17 -5.39 14.18
C SER A 357 -1.25 -3.86 14.33
N PHE A 358 -1.04 -3.34 15.55
CA PHE A 358 -1.17 -1.94 15.94
C PHE A 358 -0.10 -1.59 17.00
N ASN A 359 1.18 -1.72 16.65
CA ASN A 359 2.31 -1.51 17.57
C ASN A 359 2.44 -0.07 18.07
N ASP A 360 2.13 0.92 17.24
CA ASP A 360 2.30 2.35 17.52
C ASP A 360 1.19 3.21 16.89
N LEU A 361 -0.02 2.67 16.81
CA LEU A 361 -1.16 3.32 16.17
C LEU A 361 -1.44 4.71 16.80
N SER A 362 -1.68 5.68 15.93
CA SER A 362 -2.08 7.03 16.28
C SER A 362 -3.23 7.51 15.40
N ILE A 363 -4.02 8.47 15.90
CA ILE A 363 -4.90 9.30 15.07
C ILE A 363 -4.21 10.65 14.90
N THR A 364 -3.87 11.02 13.68
CA THR A 364 -3.25 12.30 13.34
C THR A 364 -4.20 13.14 12.50
N ILE A 365 -4.41 14.37 12.92
CA ILE A 365 -5.13 15.39 12.16
C ILE A 365 -4.17 16.53 11.79
N PHE A 366 -4.43 17.16 10.65
CA PHE A 366 -3.60 18.24 10.14
C PHE A 366 -4.31 19.58 10.29
N HIS A 367 -3.59 20.56 10.85
CA HIS A 367 -4.01 21.94 10.88
C HIS A 367 -3.84 22.59 9.51
N LYS A 368 -4.64 23.62 9.28
CA LYS A 368 -4.64 24.37 8.03
C LYS A 368 -3.30 25.07 7.78
N ILE A 369 -2.77 24.90 6.57
CA ILE A 369 -1.57 25.58 6.08
C ILE A 369 -2.03 26.60 5.03
N GLU A 370 -2.35 27.83 5.48
CA GLU A 370 -3.01 28.84 4.64
C GLU A 370 -2.14 29.38 3.49
N ASP A 371 -0.82 29.40 3.69
CA ASP A 371 0.12 30.02 2.76
C ASP A 371 1.31 29.09 2.54
N LYS A 372 1.29 28.35 1.42
CA LYS A 372 2.38 27.43 1.04
C LYS A 372 3.71 28.18 0.85
N LEU A 373 3.69 29.44 0.40
CA LEU A 373 4.91 30.24 0.24
C LEU A 373 5.53 30.53 1.61
N LYS A 374 4.73 31.01 2.57
CA LYS A 374 5.21 31.21 3.95
C LYS A 374 5.64 29.91 4.60
N PHE A 375 4.88 28.83 4.44
CA PHE A 375 5.26 27.51 4.98
C PHE A 375 6.67 27.13 4.55
N TRP A 376 6.93 27.11 3.23
CA TRP A 376 8.24 26.74 2.71
C TRP A 376 9.36 27.73 3.03
N SER A 377 9.03 29.02 3.16
CA SER A 377 9.94 30.06 3.64
C SER A 377 10.48 29.73 5.04
N HIS A 378 9.58 29.39 5.99
CA HIS A 378 9.98 29.02 7.35
C HIS A 378 10.81 27.74 7.37
N ILE A 379 10.46 26.74 6.55
CA ILE A 379 11.26 25.51 6.43
C ILE A 379 12.67 25.84 5.92
N TYR A 380 12.80 26.65 4.88
CA TYR A 380 14.10 27.08 4.36
C TYR A 380 14.94 27.78 5.44
N GLU A 381 14.37 28.74 6.17
CA GLU A 381 15.06 29.43 7.26
C GLU A 381 15.52 28.46 8.36
N SER A 382 14.67 27.51 8.74
CA SER A 382 15.03 26.48 9.72
C SER A 382 16.18 25.58 9.24
N LEU A 383 16.25 25.28 7.94
CA LEU A 383 17.32 24.48 7.37
C LEU A 383 18.64 25.25 7.21
N ASN A 384 18.55 26.58 7.08
CA ASN A 384 19.73 27.45 6.99
C ASN A 384 20.37 27.70 8.37
N ASN A 385 19.59 27.59 9.45
CA ASN A 385 20.05 27.76 10.83
C ASN A 385 20.54 26.45 11.50
N MET A 386 20.48 25.32 10.79
CA MET A 386 20.99 24.01 11.23
C MET A 386 22.37 23.73 10.63
#